data_AF-A0A534Q2A0-F1
#
_entry.id   AF-A0A534Q2A0-F1
#
_cell.length_a   1.000
_cell.length_b   1.000
_cell.length_c   1.000
_cell.angle_alpha   90.00
_cell.angle_beta   90.00
_cell.angle_gamma   90.00
#
_symmetry.space_group_name_H-M   'P 1'
#
loop_
_entity.id
_entity.type
_entity.pdbx_description
1 polymer ?
#
loop_
_entity_poly.entity_id
_entity_poly.type
_entity_poly.pdbx_seq_one_letter_code
_entity_poly.pdbx_strand_id
1 'polypeptide(L)'
;MHAHYQSGHVSVVQMAVLRDLAGEERADYFRGIQPIWGGGLDEARFGLFQRRLADSPEAAGRYRLLGWFEGARMVSAMKAYDLRGSCARRPLKLFGIGAVFTPPELRRKGHAAAMLRAAMDDYRRKGAQAAVLFSDIEIE
;
A
#
# COMPACT_ATOMS: atom_id res chain seq x y z
N MET A 1 34.11 17.62 -41.95
CA MET A 1 34.25 17.80 -40.49
C MET A 1 32.91 17.42 -39.87
N HIS A 2 32.76 16.16 -39.46
CA HIS A 2 31.50 15.61 -38.93
C HIS A 2 31.35 16.01 -37.46
N ALA A 3 30.33 16.82 -37.16
CA ALA A 3 29.90 17.06 -35.79
C ALA A 3 28.88 15.97 -35.43
N HIS A 4 29.31 15.00 -34.63
CA HIS A 4 28.42 14.02 -34.00
C HIS A 4 27.59 14.73 -32.93
N TYR A 5 26.30 14.92 -33.18
CA TYR A 5 25.34 15.32 -32.17
C TYR A 5 24.86 14.05 -31.44
N GLN A 6 25.46 13.74 -30.29
CA GLN A 6 24.93 12.69 -29.41
C GLN A 6 23.71 13.24 -28.68
N SER A 7 22.53 12.75 -29.09
CA SER A 7 21.27 13.04 -28.44
C SER A 7 21.24 12.33 -27.08
N GLY A 8 21.49 13.07 -26.00
CA GLY A 8 21.40 12.55 -24.64
C GLY A 8 19.95 12.22 -24.30
N HIS A 9 19.68 10.96 -23.99
CA HIS A 9 18.44 10.55 -23.32
C HIS A 9 18.43 11.16 -21.92
N VAL A 10 17.67 12.24 -21.74
CA VAL A 10 17.29 12.70 -20.39
C VAL A 10 16.27 11.68 -19.87
N SER A 11 16.73 10.73 -19.06
CA SER A 11 15.86 9.88 -18.28
C SER A 11 15.14 10.76 -17.26
N VAL A 12 13.90 11.12 -17.55
CA VAL A 12 13.01 11.74 -16.58
C VAL A 12 12.75 10.67 -15.52
N VAL A 13 13.45 10.74 -14.40
CA VAL A 13 13.17 9.89 -13.24
C VAL A 13 11.73 10.19 -12.83
N GLN A 14 10.82 9.26 -13.13
CA GLN A 14 9.42 9.39 -12.72
C GLN A 14 9.40 9.50 -11.19
N MET A 15 8.89 10.64 -10.68
CA MET A 15 8.77 10.85 -9.25
C MET A 15 7.81 9.82 -8.66
N ALA A 16 8.28 9.07 -7.68
CA ALA A 16 7.46 8.11 -6.98
C ALA A 16 6.57 8.83 -5.94
N VAL A 17 5.31 8.42 -5.81
CA VAL A 17 4.34 9.08 -4.93
C VAL A 17 3.47 8.07 -4.17
N LEU A 18 3.22 8.37 -2.89
CA LEU A 18 2.25 7.67 -2.05
C LEU A 18 0.91 8.40 -2.11
N ARG A 19 -0.18 7.72 -2.50
CA ARG A 19 -1.53 8.31 -2.50
C ARG A 19 -2.62 7.26 -2.28
N ASP A 20 -3.84 7.73 -2.04
CA ASP A 20 -5.00 6.85 -1.98
C ASP A 20 -5.30 6.20 -3.34
N LEU A 21 -5.72 4.93 -3.29
CA LEU A 21 -6.23 4.21 -4.45
C LEU A 21 -7.65 4.68 -4.80
N ALA A 22 -7.94 4.79 -6.09
CA ALA A 22 -9.24 5.16 -6.62
C ALA A 22 -9.69 4.21 -7.76
N GLY A 23 -11.01 4.05 -7.93
CA GLY A 23 -11.60 3.31 -9.04
C GLY A 23 -10.98 1.93 -9.26
N GLU A 24 -10.52 1.69 -10.49
CA GLU A 24 -9.88 0.44 -10.93
C GLU A 24 -8.63 0.07 -10.13
N GLU A 25 -7.89 1.03 -9.56
CA GLU A 25 -6.69 0.74 -8.76
C GLU A 25 -7.02 -0.07 -7.51
N ARG A 26 -8.21 0.17 -6.92
CA ARG A 26 -8.71 -0.63 -5.80
C ARG A 26 -9.07 -2.04 -6.25
N ALA A 27 -9.67 -2.17 -7.44
CA ALA A 27 -10.03 -3.47 -8.00
C ALA A 27 -8.78 -4.30 -8.31
N ASP A 28 -7.77 -3.71 -8.94
CA ASP A 28 -6.48 -4.36 -9.23
C ASP A 28 -5.76 -4.77 -7.96
N TYR A 29 -5.75 -3.91 -6.94
CA TYR A 29 -5.19 -4.24 -5.64
C TYR A 29 -5.90 -5.45 -5.00
N PHE A 30 -7.24 -5.46 -5.00
CA PHE A 30 -8.01 -6.58 -4.43
C PHE A 30 -7.80 -7.88 -5.21
N ARG A 31 -7.76 -7.83 -6.54
CA ARG A 31 -7.41 -8.98 -7.38
C ARG A 31 -6.03 -9.52 -7.02
N GLY A 32 -5.06 -8.65 -6.81
CA GLY A 32 -3.69 -9.03 -6.45
C GLY A 32 -3.54 -9.72 -5.09
N ILE A 33 -4.32 -9.29 -4.09
CA ILE A 33 -4.24 -9.84 -2.72
C ILE A 33 -5.15 -11.05 -2.50
N GLN A 34 -6.17 -11.25 -3.34
CA GLN A 34 -7.14 -12.34 -3.19
C GLN A 34 -6.51 -13.74 -3.17
N PRO A 35 -5.51 -14.09 -4.01
CA PRO A 35 -4.93 -15.43 -3.99
C PRO A 35 -4.23 -15.79 -2.67
N ILE A 36 -3.82 -14.78 -1.89
CA ILE A 36 -3.07 -14.95 -0.64
C ILE A 36 -4.00 -14.85 0.57
N TRP A 37 -4.87 -13.84 0.59
CA TRP A 37 -5.72 -13.50 1.73
C TRP A 37 -7.21 -13.59 1.44
N GLY A 38 -7.59 -14.32 0.38
CA GLY A 38 -8.98 -14.46 -0.07
C GLY A 38 -9.85 -15.31 0.85
N GLY A 39 -9.25 -16.14 1.71
CA GLY A 39 -9.99 -17.01 2.63
C GLY A 39 -10.98 -17.94 1.91
N GLY A 40 -10.64 -18.39 0.70
CA GLY A 40 -11.51 -19.24 -0.13
C GLY A 40 -12.63 -18.51 -0.87
N LEU A 41 -12.75 -17.18 -0.75
CA LEU A 41 -13.69 -16.40 -1.55
C LEU A 41 -13.17 -16.25 -2.99
N ASP A 42 -14.07 -16.36 -3.97
CA ASP A 42 -13.78 -15.93 -5.34
C ASP A 42 -13.51 -14.42 -5.42
N GLU A 43 -12.91 -13.95 -6.52
CA GLU A 43 -12.52 -12.55 -6.70
C GLU A 43 -13.69 -11.56 -6.50
N ALA A 44 -14.88 -11.89 -7.03
CA ALA A 44 -16.03 -11.01 -6.95
C ALA A 44 -16.53 -10.87 -5.51
N ARG A 45 -16.64 -11.98 -4.78
CA ARG A 45 -17.05 -12.02 -3.37
C ARG A 45 -16.00 -11.39 -2.47
N PHE A 46 -14.73 -11.66 -2.72
CA PHE A 46 -13.63 -11.04 -1.99
C PHE A 46 -13.63 -9.52 -2.17
N GLY A 47 -13.74 -9.04 -3.42
CA GLY A 47 -13.84 -7.62 -3.71
C GLY A 47 -15.06 -6.95 -3.06
N LEU A 48 -16.22 -7.63 -3.03
CA LEU A 48 -17.42 -7.14 -2.34
C LEU A 48 -17.21 -7.06 -0.83
N PHE A 49 -16.65 -8.10 -0.21
CA PHE A 49 -16.30 -8.12 1.20
C PHE A 49 -15.36 -6.96 1.56
N GLN A 50 -14.32 -6.77 0.75
CA GLN A 50 -13.34 -5.71 0.91
C GLN A 50 -13.93 -4.30 0.82
N ARG A 51 -14.90 -4.07 -0.08
CA ARG A 51 -15.65 -2.80 -0.16
C ARG A 51 -16.52 -2.58 1.06
N ARG A 52 -17.28 -3.59 1.49
CA ARG A 52 -18.13 -3.51 2.69
C ARG A 52 -17.32 -3.18 3.94
N LEU A 53 -16.11 -3.74 4.07
CA LEU A 53 -15.21 -3.41 5.17
C LEU A 53 -14.75 -1.95 5.11
N ALA A 54 -14.42 -1.44 3.91
CA ALA A 54 -13.99 -0.06 3.72
C ALA A 54 -15.12 0.97 3.98
N ASP A 55 -16.37 0.59 3.70
CA ASP A 55 -17.56 1.43 3.86
C ASP A 55 -18.20 1.32 5.26
N SER A 56 -17.64 0.51 6.16
CA SER A 56 -18.20 0.31 7.49
C SER A 56 -18.02 1.53 8.40
N PRO A 57 -18.92 1.76 9.38
CA PRO A 57 -18.76 2.85 10.34
C PRO A 57 -17.43 2.83 11.09
N GLU A 58 -16.90 1.65 11.38
CA GLU A 58 -15.61 1.44 12.07
C GLU A 58 -14.42 1.89 11.21
N ALA A 59 -14.55 1.82 9.88
CA ALA A 59 -13.55 2.23 8.91
C ALA A 59 -13.54 3.75 8.67
N ALA A 60 -14.63 4.45 9.00
CA ALA A 60 -14.80 5.87 8.72
C ALA A 60 -13.65 6.72 9.30
N GLY A 61 -12.91 7.39 8.41
CA GLY A 61 -11.76 8.24 8.76
C GLY A 61 -10.54 7.48 9.29
N ARG A 62 -10.59 6.14 9.37
CA ARG A 62 -9.55 5.29 9.95
C ARG A 62 -8.95 4.30 8.97
N TYR A 63 -9.67 3.94 7.91
CA TYR A 63 -9.22 2.99 6.89
C TYR A 63 -8.86 3.69 5.58
N ARG A 64 -7.71 3.35 5.01
CA ARG A 64 -7.27 3.85 3.70
C ARG A 64 -6.63 2.72 2.90
N LEU A 65 -6.73 2.84 1.58
CA LEU A 65 -5.97 2.02 0.64
C LEU A 65 -4.92 2.91 0.01
N LEU A 66 -3.65 2.63 0.27
CA LEU A 66 -2.53 3.42 -0.21
C LEU A 66 -1.78 2.67 -1.29
N GLY A 67 -1.43 3.38 -2.37
CA GLY A 67 -0.57 2.90 -3.43
C GLY A 67 0.72 3.71 -3.53
N TRP A 68 1.80 3.01 -3.88
CA TRP A 68 3.06 3.58 -4.33
C TRP A 68 3.09 3.56 -5.85
N PHE A 69 3.17 4.76 -6.44
CA PHE A 69 3.12 4.95 -7.87
C PHE A 69 4.46 5.42 -8.39
N GLU A 70 4.91 4.87 -9.51
CA GLU A 70 6.00 5.39 -10.33
C GLU A 70 5.36 5.87 -11.64
N GLY A 71 5.18 7.19 -11.75
CA GLY A 71 4.31 7.77 -12.78
C GLY A 71 2.86 7.31 -12.63
N ALA A 72 2.29 6.75 -13.69
CA ALA A 72 0.92 6.24 -13.69
C ALA A 72 0.80 4.79 -13.16
N ARG A 73 1.93 4.09 -12.97
CA ARG A 73 1.91 2.66 -12.61
C ARG A 73 1.91 2.50 -11.09
N MET A 74 0.91 1.80 -10.56
CA MET A 74 0.93 1.31 -9.18
C MET A 74 1.93 0.14 -9.08
N VAL A 75 3.03 0.35 -8.36
CA VAL A 75 4.10 -0.65 -8.21
C VAL A 75 4.02 -1.40 -6.88
N SER A 76 3.33 -0.86 -5.88
CA SER A 76 2.99 -1.53 -4.63
C SER A 76 1.76 -0.89 -3.99
N ALA A 77 1.03 -1.61 -3.15
CA ALA A 77 -0.12 -1.07 -2.42
C ALA A 77 -0.33 -1.77 -1.07
N MET A 78 -1.09 -1.16 -0.17
CA MET A 78 -1.42 -1.70 1.14
C MET A 78 -2.71 -1.11 1.72
N LYS A 79 -3.25 -1.78 2.75
CA LYS A 79 -4.22 -1.22 3.68
C LYS A 79 -3.48 -0.44 4.77
N ALA A 80 -4.02 0.72 5.12
CA ALA A 80 -3.50 1.59 6.18
C ALA A 80 -4.62 1.92 7.17
N TYR A 81 -4.32 1.79 8.46
CA TYR A 81 -5.28 1.99 9.55
C TYR A 81 -4.78 3.05 10.55
N ASP A 82 -5.61 4.04 10.91
CA ASP A 82 -5.42 4.85 12.13
C ASP A 82 -6.02 4.08 13.31
N LEU A 83 -5.15 3.48 14.11
CA LEU A 83 -5.51 2.64 15.25
C LEU A 83 -5.19 3.34 16.57
N ARG A 84 -5.92 2.92 17.61
CA ARG A 84 -5.65 3.30 18.99
C ARG A 84 -5.36 2.03 19.79
N GLY A 85 -4.38 2.12 20.66
CA GLY A 85 -4.00 1.01 21.53
C GLY A 85 -3.44 1.53 22.86
N SER A 86 -2.80 0.63 23.61
CA SER A 86 -2.08 1.01 24.82
C SER A 86 -0.85 0.15 25.05
N CYS A 87 0.15 0.69 25.73
CA CYS A 87 1.32 -0.03 26.21
C CYS A 87 1.56 0.37 27.67
N ALA A 88 1.66 -0.61 28.58
CA ALA A 88 1.80 -0.37 30.02
C ALA A 88 0.74 0.63 30.57
N ARG A 89 -0.53 0.46 30.14
CA ARG A 89 -1.68 1.35 30.47
C ARG A 89 -1.58 2.79 29.95
N ARG A 90 -0.60 3.11 29.09
CA ARG A 90 -0.50 4.41 28.42
C ARG A 90 -1.13 4.35 27.03
N PRO A 91 -1.99 5.31 26.65
CA PRO A 91 -2.62 5.32 25.33
C PRO A 91 -1.58 5.56 24.22
N LEU A 92 -1.78 4.91 23.07
CA LEU A 92 -0.94 5.03 21.89
C LEU A 92 -1.77 5.31 20.64
N LYS A 93 -1.24 6.19 19.78
CA LYS A 93 -1.66 6.28 18.37
C LYS A 93 -0.81 5.34 17.54
N LEU A 94 -1.45 4.46 16.79
CA LEU A 94 -0.80 3.38 16.06
C LEU A 94 -1.10 3.50 14.56
N PHE A 95 -0.08 3.28 13.73
CA PHE A 95 -0.25 3.05 12.31
C PHE A 95 -0.41 1.56 12.06
N GLY A 96 -1.62 1.11 11.76
CA GLY A 96 -1.85 -0.28 11.34
C GLY A 96 -1.50 -0.46 9.87
N ILE A 97 -0.81 -1.55 9.55
CA ILE A 97 -0.43 -1.94 8.18
C ILE A 97 -1.07 -3.29 7.88
N GLY A 98 -1.69 -3.42 6.71
CA GLY A 98 -2.26 -4.70 6.27
C GLY A 98 -2.09 -4.95 4.78
N ALA A 99 -2.03 -6.23 4.40
CA ALA A 99 -2.04 -6.72 3.02
C ALA A 99 -1.10 -5.93 2.08
N VAL A 100 0.18 -5.84 2.45
CA VAL A 100 1.21 -5.23 1.62
C VAL A 100 1.41 -6.08 0.36
N PHE A 101 1.20 -5.47 -0.80
CA PHE A 101 1.22 -6.15 -2.08
C PHE A 101 2.19 -5.48 -3.04
N THR A 102 2.95 -6.29 -3.77
CA THR A 102 3.74 -5.91 -4.94
C THR A 102 3.48 -6.96 -6.01
N PRO A 103 3.08 -6.57 -7.24
CA PRO A 103 2.92 -7.49 -8.36
C PRO A 103 4.15 -8.41 -8.51
N PRO A 104 3.99 -9.71 -8.75
CA PRO A 104 5.10 -10.67 -8.78
C PRO A 104 6.30 -10.23 -9.63
N GLU A 105 6.05 -9.68 -10.81
CA GLU A 105 7.05 -9.18 -11.77
C GLU A 105 7.79 -7.90 -11.31
N LEU A 106 7.32 -7.27 -10.24
CA LEU A 106 7.91 -6.08 -9.61
C LEU A 106 8.55 -6.38 -8.25
N ARG A 107 8.47 -7.63 -7.75
CA ARG A 107 9.07 -8.00 -6.46
C ARG A 107 10.60 -7.91 -6.52
N ARG A 108 11.20 -7.80 -5.32
CA ARG A 108 12.67 -7.69 -5.11
C ARG A 108 13.33 -6.44 -5.72
N LYS A 109 12.53 -5.42 -6.05
CA LYS A 109 12.99 -4.10 -6.55
C LYS A 109 12.91 -2.98 -5.50
N GLY A 110 12.44 -3.29 -4.29
CA GLY A 110 12.36 -2.33 -3.19
C GLY A 110 11.09 -1.47 -3.14
N HIS A 111 10.13 -1.63 -4.06
CA HIS A 111 8.90 -0.81 -4.08
C HIS A 111 8.10 -0.87 -2.77
N ALA A 112 7.85 -2.07 -2.23
CA ALA A 112 7.17 -2.21 -0.93
C ALA A 112 7.94 -1.51 0.21
N ALA A 113 9.27 -1.62 0.25
CA ALA A 113 10.09 -0.95 1.27
C ALA A 113 10.02 0.58 1.14
N ALA A 114 10.05 1.12 -0.08
CA ALA A 114 9.90 2.54 -0.33
C ALA A 114 8.51 3.06 0.09
N MET A 115 7.45 2.32 -0.28
CA MET A 115 6.07 2.61 0.12
C MET A 115 5.92 2.66 1.65
N LEU A 116 6.41 1.64 2.35
CA LEU A 116 6.31 1.54 3.81
C LEU A 116 7.05 2.69 4.49
N ARG A 117 8.25 3.07 4.02
CA ARG A 117 8.99 4.22 4.55
C ARG A 117 8.19 5.52 4.38
N ALA A 118 7.69 5.78 3.18
CA ALA A 118 6.90 6.98 2.91
C ALA A 118 5.64 7.06 3.78
N ALA A 119 4.94 5.94 3.96
CA ALA A 119 3.74 5.88 4.79
C ALA A 119 4.04 6.01 6.28
N MET A 120 5.09 5.35 6.78
CA MET A 120 5.52 5.51 8.18
C MET A 120 5.90 6.96 8.48
N ASP A 121 6.59 7.64 7.55
CA ASP A 121 6.91 9.06 7.71
C ASP A 121 5.66 9.94 7.73
N ASP A 122 4.67 9.66 6.87
CA ASP A 122 3.38 10.37 6.87
C ASP A 122 2.61 10.19 8.19
N TYR A 123 2.49 8.95 8.66
CA TYR A 123 1.79 8.66 9.91
C TYR A 123 2.56 9.17 11.14
N ARG A 124 3.89 9.14 11.12
CA ARG A 124 4.74 9.74 12.16
C ARG A 124 4.52 11.25 12.25
N ARG A 125 4.46 11.97 11.12
CA ARG A 125 4.11 13.40 11.10
C ARG A 125 2.71 13.69 11.65
N LYS A 126 1.78 12.74 11.51
CA LYS A 126 0.42 12.80 12.09
C LYS A 126 0.36 12.37 13.57
N GLY A 127 1.51 12.03 14.16
CA GLY A 127 1.64 11.69 15.58
C GLY A 127 1.43 10.21 15.92
N ALA A 128 1.49 9.31 14.93
CA ALA A 128 1.61 7.88 15.23
C ALA A 128 2.93 7.61 15.97
N GLN A 129 2.85 6.81 17.03
CA GLN A 129 3.98 6.52 17.93
C GLN A 129 4.61 5.16 17.65
N ALA A 130 3.86 4.26 17.02
CA ALA A 130 4.34 2.96 16.56
C ALA A 130 3.56 2.54 15.31
N ALA A 131 4.14 1.60 14.57
CA ALA A 131 3.45 0.87 13.51
C ALA A 131 3.24 -0.58 13.93
N VAL A 132 2.11 -1.16 13.53
CA VAL A 132 1.77 -2.55 13.86
C VAL A 132 1.25 -3.25 12.61
N LEU A 133 1.67 -4.50 12.44
CA LEU A 133 1.11 -5.41 11.46
C LEU A 133 0.98 -6.79 12.09
N PHE A 134 0.05 -7.56 11.55
CA PHE A 134 -0.04 -8.99 11.78
C PHE A 134 0.23 -9.70 10.45
N SER A 135 0.94 -10.82 10.51
CA SER A 135 1.27 -11.63 9.34
C SER A 135 1.03 -13.09 9.67
N ASP A 136 0.15 -13.71 8.90
CA ASP A 136 -0.19 -15.13 8.87
C ASP A 136 0.14 -15.75 7.50
N ILE A 137 1.12 -15.18 6.81
CA ILE A 137 1.59 -15.70 5.52
C ILE A 137 2.36 -17.00 5.79
N GLU A 138 1.79 -18.12 5.34
CA GLU A 138 2.51 -19.39 5.29
C GLU A 138 3.61 -19.33 4.22
N ILE A 139 4.79 -19.83 4.57
CA ILE A 139 5.90 -19.99 3.64
C ILE A 139 5.86 -21.46 3.21
N GLU A 140 5.54 -21.73 1.94
CA GLU A 140 5.84 -23.02 1.30
C GLU A 140 7.35 -23.17 1.05
#